data_AF-A0A5J9UX63-F1
#
_entry.id   AF-A0A5J9UX63-F1
#
_cell.length_a   1.000
_cell.length_b   1.000
_cell.length_c   1.000
_cell.angle_alpha   90.00
_cell.angle_beta   90.00
_cell.angle_gamma   90.00
#
_symmetry.space_group_name_H-M   'P 1'
#
loop_
_entity.id
_entity.type
_entity.pdbx_description
1 polymer ?
#
loop_
_entity_poly.entity_id
_entity_poly.type
_entity_poly.pdbx_seq_one_letter_code
_entity_poly.pdbx_strand_id
1 'polypeptide(L)'
;MGEERQDVSPKKQCGACRKTSKAKSAPAVPTKDPQQSLTAKTRRERISERLRTLQELVPNGTKVDLVTMLEKAISYVKFLQLQGGKAPEISQVKEALDAILSSSSQRGQLN
;
A
#
# COMPACT_ATOMS: atom_id res chain seq x y z
N MET A 1 20.46 -25.30 52.55
CA MET A 1 20.35 -23.87 52.93
C MET A 1 21.05 -23.05 51.87
N GLY A 2 20.34 -22.09 51.27
CA GLY A 2 20.82 -20.98 50.43
C GLY A 2 21.21 -21.34 48.98
N GLU A 3 20.87 -20.60 47.93
CA GLU A 3 19.89 -19.53 47.73
C GLU A 3 19.70 -19.40 46.19
N GLU A 4 18.47 -19.22 45.76
CA GLU A 4 18.01 -18.94 44.41
C GLU A 4 18.35 -17.49 44.02
N ARG A 5 18.76 -17.20 42.77
CA ARG A 5 18.34 -15.97 42.05
C ARG A 5 18.24 -16.20 40.54
N GLN A 6 17.00 -16.17 40.06
CA GLN A 6 16.61 -15.94 38.67
C GLN A 6 16.76 -14.44 38.34
N ASP A 7 17.27 -14.09 37.15
CA ASP A 7 17.14 -12.74 36.60
C ASP A 7 16.19 -12.78 35.40
N VAL A 8 15.05 -12.13 35.57
CA VAL A 8 13.99 -11.95 34.57
C VAL A 8 13.86 -10.45 34.26
N SER A 9 14.28 -10.07 33.04
CA SER A 9 13.83 -8.95 32.16
C SER A 9 13.38 -7.59 32.77
N PRO A 10 13.64 -6.47 32.04
CA PRO A 10 12.46 -5.81 31.45
C PRO A 10 12.64 -5.16 30.06
N LYS A 11 11.63 -5.46 29.24
CA LYS A 11 11.01 -4.73 28.11
C LYS A 11 11.19 -3.19 28.18
N LYS A 12 11.92 -2.58 27.24
CA LYS A 12 11.98 -1.12 27.08
C LYS A 12 11.10 -0.64 25.92
N GLN A 13 9.91 -0.21 26.30
CA GLN A 13 8.97 0.59 25.52
C GLN A 13 9.53 2.00 25.32
N CYS A 14 9.40 2.59 24.14
CA CYS A 14 9.57 4.03 23.94
C CYS A 14 8.52 4.54 22.95
N GLY A 15 7.51 5.20 23.49
CA GLY A 15 6.63 6.11 22.77
C GLY A 15 7.05 7.57 22.97
N ALA A 16 6.30 8.45 22.29
CA ALA A 16 6.28 9.91 22.37
C ALA A 16 7.12 10.69 21.33
N CYS A 17 6.40 11.22 20.35
CA CYS A 17 6.74 12.39 19.56
C CYS A 17 6.89 13.63 20.48
N ARG A 18 7.93 14.44 20.27
CA ARG A 18 8.00 15.81 20.79
C ARG A 18 8.50 16.77 19.71
N LYS A 19 7.63 17.73 19.37
CA LYS A 19 7.99 19.01 18.74
C LYS A 19 8.72 19.86 19.79
N THR A 20 9.78 20.60 19.43
CA THR A 20 10.07 22.01 19.83
C THR A 20 11.52 22.44 19.51
N SER A 21 11.63 23.59 18.83
CA SER A 21 12.62 24.68 18.96
C SER A 21 14.11 24.43 19.28
N LYS A 22 14.95 24.85 18.33
CA LYS A 22 16.22 25.59 18.43
C LYS A 22 16.94 25.57 19.80
N ALA A 23 17.98 24.72 19.88
CA ALA A 23 19.16 24.96 20.70
C ALA A 23 20.37 24.28 20.04
N LYS A 24 21.48 25.02 19.99
CA LYS A 24 22.76 24.65 19.39
C LYS A 24 23.49 23.70 20.33
N SER A 25 23.66 22.44 19.94
CA SER A 25 24.46 21.46 20.67
C SER A 25 25.31 20.66 19.69
N ALA A 26 26.57 20.44 20.06
CA ALA A 26 27.65 19.75 19.34
C ALA A 26 27.22 18.48 18.59
N PRO A 27 27.95 18.05 17.54
CA PRO A 27 27.62 16.82 16.83
C PRO A 27 27.86 15.65 17.78
N ALA A 28 26.80 15.17 18.42
CA ALA A 28 26.78 13.87 19.04
C ALA A 28 27.05 12.87 17.92
N VAL A 29 28.29 12.39 17.84
CA VAL A 29 28.69 11.27 16.99
C VAL A 29 27.72 10.11 17.25
N PRO A 30 26.84 9.74 16.30
CA PRO A 30 26.15 8.48 16.43
C PRO A 30 27.24 7.41 16.35
N THR A 31 27.36 6.57 17.37
CA THR A 31 28.17 5.34 17.36
C THR A 31 27.56 4.28 16.41
N LYS A 32 27.08 4.73 15.24
CA LYS A 32 26.67 3.88 14.13
C LYS A 32 27.85 3.81 13.19
N ASP A 33 28.39 2.61 13.09
CA ASP A 33 29.45 2.27 12.18
C ASP A 33 29.17 2.87 10.77
N PRO A 34 30.16 3.52 10.12
CA PRO A 34 29.98 4.15 8.82
C PRO A 34 29.34 3.23 7.78
N GLN A 35 29.64 1.93 7.84
CA GLN A 35 29.09 0.90 6.95
C GLN A 35 27.60 0.66 7.23
N GLN A 36 27.17 0.72 8.50
CA GLN A 36 25.74 0.66 8.86
C GLN A 36 24.96 1.88 8.34
N SER A 37 25.58 3.06 8.33
CA SER A 37 24.97 4.27 7.76
C SER A 37 24.77 4.16 6.24
N LEU A 38 25.78 3.66 5.52
CA LEU A 38 25.68 3.42 4.07
C LEU A 38 24.60 2.36 3.75
N THR A 39 24.60 1.24 4.46
CA THR A 39 23.58 0.18 4.29
C THR A 39 22.16 0.73 4.56
N ALA A 40 22.00 1.56 5.59
CA ALA A 40 20.71 2.19 5.88
C ALA A 40 20.28 3.18 4.79
N LYS A 41 21.22 3.96 4.22
CA LYS A 41 20.95 4.86 3.09
C LYS A 41 20.47 4.08 1.87
N THR A 42 21.20 3.04 1.45
CA THR A 42 20.82 2.19 0.32
C THR A 42 19.44 1.57 0.51
N ARG A 43 19.12 1.10 1.72
CA ARG A 43 17.79 0.57 2.04
C ARG A 43 16.69 1.63 1.85
N ARG A 44 16.90 2.85 2.34
CA ARG A 44 15.94 3.97 2.19
C ARG A 44 15.74 4.34 0.73
N GLU A 45 16.81 4.34 -0.06
CA GLU A 45 16.77 4.64 -1.48
C GLU A 45 15.94 3.59 -2.25
N ARG A 46 16.21 2.30 -2.03
CA ARG A 46 15.43 1.19 -2.62
C ARG A 46 13.94 1.26 -2.24
N ILE A 47 13.62 1.64 -1.00
CA ILE A 47 12.22 1.82 -0.56
C ILE A 47 11.57 2.98 -1.32
N SER A 48 12.27 4.12 -1.44
CA SER A 48 11.75 5.31 -2.11
C SER A 48 11.48 5.06 -3.60
N GLU A 49 12.38 4.33 -4.27
CA GLU A 49 12.20 3.90 -5.66
C GLU A 49 10.93 3.07 -5.82
N ARG A 50 10.76 2.02 -5.00
CA ARG A 50 9.56 1.18 -5.03
C ARG A 50 8.28 1.95 -4.74
N LEU A 51 8.33 2.93 -3.81
CA LEU A 51 7.20 3.80 -3.51
C LEU A 51 6.82 4.68 -4.70
N ARG A 52 7.80 5.19 -5.45
CA ARG A 52 7.54 6.01 -6.65
C ARG A 52 6.86 5.19 -7.74
N THR A 53 7.38 4.00 -8.05
CA THR A 53 6.74 3.09 -9.00
C THR A 53 5.33 2.72 -8.55
N LEU A 54 5.11 2.49 -7.25
CA LEU A 54 3.79 2.20 -6.72
C LEU A 54 2.81 3.38 -6.93
N GLN A 55 3.25 4.63 -6.80
CA GLN A 55 2.41 5.80 -7.05
C GLN A 55 1.99 5.93 -8.51
N GLU A 56 2.84 5.53 -9.46
CA GLU A 56 2.55 5.57 -10.90
C GLU A 56 1.56 4.47 -11.31
N LEU A 57 1.67 3.29 -10.68
CA LEU A 57 0.80 2.16 -10.97
C LEU A 57 -0.57 2.28 -10.29
N VAL A 58 -0.64 2.91 -9.11
CA VAL A 58 -1.89 3.02 -8.35
C VAL A 58 -2.63 4.30 -8.74
N PRO A 59 -3.89 4.20 -9.20
CA PRO A 59 -4.68 5.39 -9.50
C PRO A 59 -4.82 6.28 -8.26
N ASN A 60 -4.48 7.57 -8.42
CA ASN A 60 -4.42 8.56 -7.34
C ASN A 60 -3.39 8.27 -6.23
N GLY A 61 -2.35 7.47 -6.50
CA GLY A 61 -1.34 7.08 -5.50
C GLY A 61 -0.59 8.25 -4.83
N THR A 62 -0.33 9.33 -5.55
CA THR A 62 0.38 10.52 -5.02
C THR A 62 -0.45 11.35 -4.02
N LYS A 63 -1.78 11.17 -3.99
CA LYS A 63 -2.69 12.00 -3.19
C LYS A 63 -3.18 11.31 -1.91
N VAL A 64 -2.74 10.07 -1.66
CA VAL A 64 -3.22 9.24 -0.54
C VAL A 64 -2.08 8.84 0.39
N ASP A 65 -2.40 8.59 1.66
CA ASP A 65 -1.44 8.11 2.65
C ASP A 65 -0.90 6.72 2.30
N LEU A 66 0.29 6.38 2.82
CA LEU A 66 0.97 5.11 2.51
C LEU A 66 0.08 3.88 2.78
N VAL A 67 -0.61 3.86 3.91
CA VAL A 67 -1.49 2.73 4.28
C VAL A 67 -2.61 2.59 3.24
N THR A 68 -3.29 3.69 2.94
CA THR A 68 -4.35 3.74 1.92
C THR A 68 -3.83 3.40 0.53
N MET A 69 -2.59 3.80 0.18
CA MET A 69 -1.95 3.46 -1.09
C MET A 69 -1.77 1.94 -1.24
N LEU A 70 -1.39 1.25 -0.17
CA LEU A 70 -1.25 -0.20 -0.16
C LEU A 70 -2.61 -0.91 -0.31
N GLU A 71 -3.64 -0.46 0.38
CA GLU A 71 -5.01 -0.99 0.25
C GLU A 71 -5.55 -0.80 -1.17
N LYS A 72 -5.35 0.39 -1.76
CA LYS A 72 -5.72 0.70 -3.13
C LYS A 72 -4.94 -0.12 -4.14
N ALA A 73 -3.65 -0.36 -3.92
CA ALA A 73 -2.83 -1.20 -4.80
C ALA A 73 -3.38 -2.63 -4.90
N ILE A 74 -3.72 -3.23 -3.75
CA ILE A 74 -4.32 -4.57 -3.70
C ILE A 74 -5.65 -4.59 -4.47
N SER A 75 -6.48 -3.57 -4.23
CA SER A 75 -7.78 -3.43 -4.88
C SER A 75 -7.64 -3.23 -6.39
N TYR A 76 -6.65 -2.46 -6.83
CA TYR A 76 -6.37 -2.22 -8.24
C TYR A 76 -5.87 -3.48 -8.93
N VAL A 77 -4.99 -4.26 -8.30
CA VAL A 77 -4.55 -5.57 -8.83
C VAL A 77 -5.74 -6.52 -8.96
N LYS A 78 -6.63 -6.57 -7.96
CA LYS A 78 -7.87 -7.37 -8.05
C LYS A 78 -8.79 -6.88 -9.17
N PHE A 79 -8.96 -5.57 -9.31
CA PHE A 79 -9.74 -4.98 -10.39
C PHE A 79 -9.16 -5.34 -11.77
N LEU A 80 -7.83 -5.23 -11.94
CA LEU A 80 -7.14 -5.64 -13.17
C LEU A 80 -7.30 -7.15 -13.43
N GLN A 81 -7.26 -7.98 -12.40
CA GLN A 81 -7.53 -9.42 -12.51
C GLN A 81 -9.00 -9.74 -12.77
N LEU A 82 -9.95 -8.90 -12.40
CA LEU A 82 -11.36 -9.10 -12.74
C LEU A 82 -11.63 -8.65 -14.17
N GLN A 83 -11.06 -7.51 -14.56
CA GLN A 83 -11.12 -7.02 -15.93
C GLN A 83 -10.38 -7.97 -16.91
N GLY A 84 -9.30 -8.62 -16.47
CA GLY A 84 -8.45 -9.48 -17.30
C GLY A 84 -8.43 -10.97 -16.96
N GLY A 85 -9.16 -11.44 -15.94
CA GLY A 85 -8.94 -12.79 -15.37
C GLY A 85 -10.18 -13.57 -14.91
N LYS A 86 -11.35 -12.97 -14.72
CA LYS A 86 -12.66 -13.66 -14.81
C LYS A 86 -13.70 -12.66 -15.30
N ALA A 87 -13.90 -12.72 -16.61
CA ALA A 87 -14.74 -11.86 -17.42
C ALA A 87 -16.21 -11.83 -16.95
N PRO A 88 -16.97 -10.76 -17.28
CA PRO A 88 -18.43 -10.83 -17.23
C PRO A 88 -18.92 -12.15 -17.83
N GLU A 89 -19.79 -12.85 -17.11
CA GLU A 89 -20.35 -14.13 -17.54
C GLU A 89 -20.92 -13.97 -18.94
N ILE A 90 -20.46 -14.78 -19.91
CA ILE A 90 -20.86 -14.65 -21.32
C ILE A 90 -22.39 -14.74 -21.44
N SER A 91 -23.06 -15.44 -20.51
CA SER A 91 -24.52 -15.44 -20.37
C SER A 91 -25.11 -14.04 -20.17
N GLN A 92 -24.59 -13.22 -19.25
CA GLN A 92 -25.13 -11.89 -18.98
C GLN A 92 -24.95 -10.95 -20.17
N VAL A 93 -23.85 -11.10 -20.90
CA VAL A 93 -23.60 -10.32 -22.11
C VAL A 93 -24.51 -10.77 -23.26
N LYS A 94 -24.75 -12.08 -23.39
CA LYS A 94 -25.67 -12.65 -24.39
C LYS A 94 -27.13 -12.27 -24.11
N GLU A 95 -27.58 -12.34 -22.86
CA GLU A 95 -28.92 -11.91 -22.46
C GLU A 95 -29.12 -10.41 -22.72
N ALA A 96 -28.14 -9.57 -22.41
CA ALA A 96 -28.21 -8.14 -22.67
C ALA A 96 -28.31 -7.83 -24.18
N LEU A 97 -27.57 -8.55 -25.03
CA LEU A 97 -27.63 -8.37 -26.48
C LEU A 97 -28.94 -8.88 -27.08
N ASP A 98 -29.42 -10.03 -26.63
CA ASP A 98 -30.69 -10.59 -27.09
C ASP A 98 -31.86 -9.65 -26.72
N ALA A 99 -31.84 -9.09 -25.51
CA ALA A 99 -32.82 -8.10 -25.08
C ALA A 99 -32.80 -6.84 -25.97
N ILE A 100 -31.62 -6.37 -26.38
CA ILE A 100 -31.48 -5.22 -27.29
C ILE A 100 -32.05 -5.55 -28.68
N LEU A 101 -31.71 -6.72 -29.23
CA LEU A 101 -32.19 -7.14 -30.55
C LEU A 101 -33.70 -7.40 -30.56
N SER A 102 -34.21 -8.06 -29.53
CA SER A 102 -35.64 -8.31 -29.33
C SER A 102 -36.43 -7.01 -29.13
N SER A 103 -35.89 -6.04 -28.40
CA SER A 103 -36.52 -4.72 -28.21
C SER A 103 -36.50 -3.87 -29.49
N SER A 104 -35.46 -3.99 -30.31
CA SER A 104 -35.37 -3.28 -31.59
C SER A 104 -36.43 -3.75 -32.60
N SER A 105 -36.82 -5.03 -32.56
CA SER A 105 -37.86 -5.61 -33.43
C SER A 105 -39.28 -5.17 -33.03
N GLN A 106 -39.53 -4.91 -31.74
CA GLN A 106 -40.85 -4.52 -31.24
C GLN A 106 -41.19 -3.04 -31.51
N ARG A 107 -40.18 -2.17 -31.64
CA ARG A 107 -40.38 -0.74 -31.93
C ARG A 107 -40.66 -0.43 -33.40
N GLY A 108 -40.56 -1.41 -34.30
CA GLY A 108 -40.83 -1.25 -35.74
C GLY A 108 -42.27 -1.56 -36.17
N GLN A 109 -43.16 -1.97 -35.26
CA GLN A 109 -44.51 -2.48 -35.60
C GLN A 109 -45.66 -1.59 -35.08
N LEU A 110 -45.36 -0.37 -34.63
CA LEU A 110 -46.35 0.64 -34.21
C LEU A 110 -46.04 1.96 -34.91
N ASN A 111 -46.22 2.02 -36.24
CA ASN A 111 -46.97 3.05 -36.96
C ASN A 111 -46.96 2.84 -38.47
#